data_AF-A0AB38FSF5-F1
#
_entry.id   AF-A0AB38FSF5-F1
#
_cell.length_a   1.000
_cell.length_b   1.000
_cell.length_c   1.000
_cell.angle_alpha   90.00
_cell.angle_beta   90.00
_cell.angle_gamma   90.00
#
_symmetry.space_group_name_H-M   'P 1'
#
loop_
_entity.id
_entity.type
_entity.pdbx_description
1 polymer ?
#
loop_
_entity_poly.entity_id
_entity_poly.type
_entity_poly.pdbx_seq_one_letter_code
_entity_poly.pdbx_strand_id
1 'polypeptide(L)'
;MNIKSAFIALLLTSLCATSAYATEQGRQRQQARDTRQDTRDQARDVKHTCMSNNNQSNHECRQDKRQMKQNGREKARDIKY
;
A
#
# COMPACT_ATOMS: atom_id res chain seq x y z
N MET A 1 -14.08 39.68 -19.99
CA MET A 1 -13.01 38.77 -19.50
C MET A 1 -11.91 38.75 -20.54
N ASN A 2 -10.69 39.20 -20.21
CA ASN A 2 -9.60 39.30 -21.19
C ASN A 2 -9.02 37.91 -21.50
N ILE A 3 -8.67 37.66 -22.76
CA ILE A 3 -8.06 36.39 -23.22
C ILE A 3 -6.83 36.01 -22.38
N LYS A 4 -6.00 37.01 -22.03
CA LYS A 4 -4.83 36.82 -21.13
C LYS A 4 -5.24 36.32 -19.74
N SER A 5 -6.32 36.85 -19.17
CA SER A 5 -6.84 36.44 -17.86
C SER A 5 -7.40 35.01 -17.90
N ALA A 6 -8.03 34.61 -19.02
CA ALA A 6 -8.52 33.24 -19.21
C ALA A 6 -7.36 32.23 -19.30
N PHE A 7 -6.27 32.56 -20.01
CA PHE A 7 -5.08 31.71 -20.06
C PHE A 7 -4.40 31.54 -18.70
N ILE A 8 -4.26 32.63 -17.94
CA ILE A 8 -3.68 32.57 -16.59
C ILE A 8 -4.54 31.68 -15.68
N ALA A 9 -5.86 31.84 -15.72
CA ALA A 9 -6.76 31.00 -14.93
C ALA A 9 -6.65 29.51 -15.30
N LEU A 10 -6.58 29.19 -16.59
CA LEU A 10 -6.46 27.81 -17.06
C LEU A 10 -5.10 27.16 -16.72
N LEU A 11 -4.01 27.95 -16.73
CA LEU A 11 -2.71 27.48 -16.27
C LEU A 11 -2.71 27.19 -14.77
N LEU A 12 -3.31 28.08 -13.97
CA LEU A 12 -3.38 27.92 -12.51
C LEU A 12 -4.17 26.67 -12.10
N THR A 13 -5.33 26.43 -12.72
CA THR A 13 -6.17 25.26 -12.42
C THR A 13 -5.48 23.95 -12.80
N SER A 14 -4.80 23.91 -13.95
CA SER A 14 -4.01 22.75 -14.38
C SER A 14 -2.86 22.44 -13.39
N LEU A 15 -2.15 23.47 -12.92
CA LEU A 15 -1.07 23.30 -11.94
C LEU A 15 -1.59 22.78 -10.59
N CYS A 16 -2.72 23.29 -10.11
CA CYS A 16 -3.35 22.81 -8.88
C CYS A 16 -3.87 21.37 -9.02
N ALA A 17 -4.42 20.99 -10.16
CA ALA A 17 -4.88 19.62 -10.39
C ALA A 17 -3.69 18.63 -10.32
N THR A 18 -2.60 18.92 -11.02
CA THR A 18 -1.42 18.03 -11.06
C THR A 18 -0.77 17.84 -9.69
N SER A 19 -0.70 18.89 -8.87
CA SER A 19 -0.17 18.79 -7.50
C SER A 19 -1.07 17.97 -6.57
N ALA A 20 -2.40 18.10 -6.69
CA ALA A 20 -3.35 17.27 -5.96
C ALA A 20 -3.22 15.78 -6.32
N TYR A 21 -3.18 15.46 -7.63
CA TYR A 21 -2.96 14.09 -8.11
C TYR A 21 -1.63 13.50 -7.63
N ALA A 22 -0.55 14.29 -7.68
CA ALA A 22 0.77 13.85 -7.21
C ALA A 22 0.77 13.55 -5.70
N THR A 23 0.07 14.36 -4.90
CA THR A 23 -0.06 14.17 -3.45
C THR A 23 -0.82 12.89 -3.15
N GLU A 24 -1.95 12.66 -3.82
CA GLU A 24 -2.77 11.47 -3.63
C GLU A 24 -2.01 10.20 -4.00
N GLN A 25 -1.33 10.21 -5.15
CA GLN A 25 -0.48 9.10 -5.57
C GLN A 25 0.65 8.83 -4.56
N GLY A 26 1.19 9.88 -3.93
CA GLY A 26 2.16 9.76 -2.85
C GLY A 26 1.59 9.03 -1.63
N ARG A 27 0.37 9.38 -1.21
CA ARG A 27 -0.33 8.74 -0.07
C ARG A 27 -0.61 7.27 -0.34
N GLN A 28 -1.09 6.92 -1.53
CA GLN A 28 -1.33 5.53 -1.90
C GLN A 28 -0.05 4.68 -1.89
N ARG A 29 1.07 5.22 -2.40
CA ARG A 29 2.37 4.53 -2.32
C ARG A 29 2.80 4.27 -0.88
N GLN A 30 2.51 5.22 0.01
CA GLN A 30 2.79 5.05 1.44
C GLN A 30 1.91 3.97 2.06
N GLN A 31 0.60 4.04 1.86
CA GLN A 31 -0.35 3.03 2.35
C GLN A 31 -0.01 1.62 1.85
N ALA A 32 0.41 1.49 0.58
CA ALA A 32 0.88 0.22 0.03
C ALA A 32 2.20 -0.26 0.65
N ARG A 33 3.07 0.64 1.14
CA ARG A 33 4.26 0.26 1.91
C ARG A 33 3.87 -0.21 3.30
N ASP A 34 3.01 0.54 3.98
CA ASP A 34 2.56 0.24 5.35
C ASP A 34 1.86 -1.12 5.39
N THR A 35 0.93 -1.37 4.45
CA THR A 35 0.26 -2.68 4.29
C THR A 35 1.26 -3.83 4.16
N ARG A 36 2.36 -3.65 3.43
CA ARG A 36 3.40 -4.68 3.28
C ARG A 36 4.19 -4.88 4.57
N GLN A 37 4.44 -3.83 5.34
CA GLN A 37 5.17 -3.92 6.61
C GLN A 37 4.32 -4.56 7.69
N ASP A 38 3.08 -4.10 7.85
CA ASP A 38 2.12 -4.67 8.81
C ASP A 38 1.92 -6.17 8.55
N THR A 39 1.73 -6.55 7.28
CA THR A 39 1.61 -7.97 6.93
C THR A 39 2.88 -8.75 7.25
N ARG A 40 4.08 -8.17 7.08
CA ARG A 40 5.35 -8.87 7.40
C ARG A 40 5.47 -9.12 8.89
N ASP A 41 5.07 -8.16 9.72
CA ASP A 41 5.15 -8.25 11.17
C ASP A 41 4.12 -9.24 11.69
N GLN A 42 2.85 -9.11 11.26
CA GLN A 42 1.81 -10.10 11.56
C GLN A 42 2.18 -11.52 11.10
N ALA A 43 2.80 -11.68 9.93
CA ALA A 43 3.23 -13.00 9.45
C ALA A 43 4.42 -13.58 10.25
N ARG A 44 5.18 -12.77 10.98
CA ARG A 44 6.14 -13.29 11.98
C ARG A 44 5.38 -13.78 13.20
N ASP A 45 4.44 -12.99 13.71
CA ASP A 45 3.66 -13.33 14.91
C ASP A 45 2.86 -14.61 14.70
N VAL A 46 2.12 -14.72 13.59
CA VAL A 46 1.40 -15.95 13.21
C VAL A 46 2.32 -17.18 13.21
N LYS A 47 3.56 -17.04 12.70
CA LYS A 47 4.53 -18.14 12.75
C LYS A 47 4.95 -18.47 14.18
N HIS A 48 5.21 -17.47 15.01
CA HIS A 48 5.56 -17.67 16.41
C HIS A 48 4.44 -18.38 17.18
N THR A 49 3.20 -17.93 17.02
CA THR A 49 2.02 -18.55 17.60
C THR A 49 1.83 -19.98 17.09
N CYS A 50 1.99 -20.22 15.78
CA CYS A 50 1.92 -21.56 15.19
C CYS A 50 2.90 -22.54 15.82
N MET A 51 4.17 -22.12 15.99
CA MET A 51 5.20 -22.93 16.64
C MET A 51 4.91 -23.12 18.14
N SER A 52 4.44 -22.08 18.83
CA SER A 52 4.18 -22.12 20.28
C SER A 52 2.99 -23.01 20.64
N ASN A 53 1.95 -23.02 19.81
CA ASN A 53 0.75 -23.81 20.06
C ASN A 53 0.96 -25.29 19.70
N ASN A 54 2.10 -25.64 19.10
CA ASN A 54 2.41 -26.99 18.59
C ASN A 54 1.29 -27.54 17.68
N ASN A 55 0.54 -26.64 17.03
CA ASN A 55 -0.64 -26.97 16.23
C ASN A 55 -0.28 -27.60 14.88
N GLN A 56 0.94 -27.31 14.38
CA GLN A 56 1.40 -27.65 13.04
C GLN A 56 2.93 -27.87 13.05
N SER A 57 3.42 -28.56 12.02
CA SER A 57 4.86 -28.71 11.79
C SER A 57 5.53 -27.36 11.42
N ASN A 58 6.84 -27.24 11.64
CA ASN A 58 7.60 -26.04 11.23
C ASN A 58 7.47 -25.75 9.72
N HIS A 59 7.31 -26.80 8.91
CA HIS A 59 7.10 -26.69 7.47
C HIS A 59 5.78 -25.95 7.18
N GLU A 60 4.68 -26.38 7.79
CA GLU A 60 3.36 -25.77 7.63
C GLU A 60 3.35 -24.32 8.14
N CYS A 61 3.91 -24.05 9.33
CA CYS A 61 4.03 -22.67 9.83
C CYS A 61 4.83 -21.75 8.88
N ARG A 62 5.81 -22.28 8.13
CA ARG A 62 6.53 -21.51 7.11
C ARG A 62 5.69 -21.29 5.86
N GLN A 63 4.86 -22.24 5.48
CA GLN A 63 3.94 -22.12 4.36
C GLN A 63 2.88 -21.06 4.64
N ASP A 64 2.26 -21.07 5.82
CA ASP A 64 1.26 -20.08 6.22
C ASP A 64 1.84 -18.66 6.24
N LYS A 65 3.06 -18.51 6.81
CA LYS A 65 3.81 -17.25 6.75
C LYS A 65 4.08 -16.79 5.31
N ARG A 66 4.32 -17.71 4.37
CA ARG A 66 4.54 -17.36 2.95
C ARG A 66 3.22 -16.92 2.33
N GLN A 67 2.13 -17.66 2.54
CA GLN A 67 0.80 -17.33 2.03
C GLN A 67 0.34 -15.96 2.51
N MET A 68 0.45 -15.69 3.80
CA MET A 68 0.07 -14.40 4.38
C MET A 68 0.84 -13.23 3.74
N LYS A 69 2.15 -13.41 3.49
CA LYS A 69 2.95 -12.41 2.78
C LYS A 69 2.56 -12.22 1.32
N GLN A 70 2.06 -13.25 0.64
CA GLN A 70 1.53 -13.10 -0.72
C GLN A 70 0.22 -12.32 -0.70
N ASN A 71 -0.71 -12.66 0.20
CA ASN A 71 -1.96 -11.93 0.36
C ASN A 71 -1.72 -10.44 0.65
N GLY A 72 -0.76 -10.09 1.52
CA GLY A 72 -0.43 -8.67 1.76
C GLY A 72 0.23 -7.97 0.57
N ARG A 73 0.98 -8.71 -0.27
CA ARG A 73 1.53 -8.15 -1.52
C ARG A 73 0.43 -7.87 -2.54
N GLU A 74 -0.57 -8.73 -2.61
CA GLU A 74 -1.76 -8.55 -3.46
C GLU A 74 -2.58 -7.35 -2.98
N LYS A 75 -2.94 -7.28 -1.69
CA LYS A 75 -3.62 -6.11 -1.10
C LYS A 75 -2.87 -4.80 -1.38
N ALA A 76 -1.55 -4.81 -1.25
CA ALA A 76 -0.73 -3.63 -1.53
C ALA A 76 -0.59 -3.29 -3.04
N ARG A 77 -0.97 -4.18 -3.95
CA ARG A 77 -1.15 -3.87 -5.37
C ARG A 77 -2.51 -3.24 -5.61
N ASP A 78 -3.54 -3.70 -4.90
CA ASP A 78 -4.91 -3.18 -5.05
C ASP A 78 -5.06 -1.72 -4.58
N ILE A 79 -4.22 -1.27 -3.63
CA ILE A 79 -4.15 0.13 -3.19
C ILE A 79 -3.66 1.08 -4.31
N LYS A 80 -2.97 0.56 -5.32
CA LYS A 80 -2.26 1.38 -6.30
C LYS A 80 -3.21 1.75 -7.44
N TYR A 81 -3.64 3.02 -7.52
CA TYR A 81 -3.76 3.83 -8.75
C TYR A 81 -3.94 5.33 -8.43
#